data_AF-A0A371E543-F1
#
_entry.id   AF-A0A371E543-F1
#
_cell.length_a   1.000
_cell.length_b   1.000
_cell.length_c   1.000
_cell.angle_alpha   90.00
_cell.angle_beta   90.00
_cell.angle_gamma   90.00
#
_symmetry.space_group_name_H-M   'P 1'
#
loop_
_entity.id
_entity.type
_entity.pdbx_description
1 polymer ?
#
loop_
_entity_poly.entity_id
_entity_poly.type
_entity_poly.pdbx_seq_one_letter_code
_entity_poly.pdbx_strand_id
1 'polypeptide(L)'
;MLTLAFTRMASMTAVFGYVTCIDFMNNMGHCNFEIVPTWLFNIFPPLKYLMYTPSFHSLHHTQFRTNYSLFMPFYDYFYGTIDKASDQLHDSTSKREEEIPDVAHLTHLTTPTSIYHLRLGFAYLASNPYMPKWYLCLMWPVTAWSMILTWAYGHAFIVEGNRFDKLKLQTWAIPKYNF
;
A
#
# COMPACT_ATOMS: atom_id res chain seq x y z
N MET A 1 -9.24 0.32 22.45
CA MET A 1 -10.06 1.54 22.72
C MET A 1 -10.75 1.52 24.07
N LEU A 2 -11.45 0.43 24.44
CA LEU A 2 -12.09 0.30 25.77
C LEU A 2 -11.12 0.52 26.93
N THR A 3 -9.91 -0.06 26.88
CA THR A 3 -8.89 0.12 27.92
C THR A 3 -8.51 1.58 28.11
N LEU A 4 -8.27 2.33 27.02
CA LEU A 4 -7.94 3.77 27.08
C LEU A 4 -9.09 4.59 27.66
N ALA A 5 -10.34 4.22 27.35
CA ALA A 5 -11.52 4.87 27.93
C ALA A 5 -11.63 4.57 29.44
N PHE A 6 -11.47 3.31 29.86
CA PHE A 6 -11.54 2.91 31.25
C PHE A 6 -10.40 3.47 32.11
N THR A 7 -9.20 3.60 31.55
CA THR A 7 -8.05 4.23 32.23
C THR A 7 -8.05 5.75 32.12
N ARG A 8 -9.06 6.37 31.46
CA ARG A 8 -9.16 7.82 31.22
C ARG A 8 -7.95 8.41 30.48
N MET A 9 -7.30 7.62 29.63
CA MET A 9 -6.17 8.03 28.78
C MET A 9 -6.56 8.13 27.29
N ALA A 10 -7.86 8.21 27.00
CA ALA A 10 -8.34 8.35 25.63
C ALA A 10 -7.89 9.69 25.04
N SER A 11 -7.22 9.62 23.87
CA SER A 11 -6.79 10.78 23.10
C SER A 11 -7.34 10.65 21.68
N MET A 12 -7.79 11.76 21.11
CA MET A 12 -8.26 11.78 19.71
C MET A 12 -7.13 11.36 18.76
N THR A 13 -5.90 11.80 19.02
CA THR A 13 -4.73 11.36 18.25
C THR A 13 -4.55 9.84 18.29
N ALA A 14 -4.74 9.21 19.44
CA ALA A 14 -4.63 7.76 19.58
C ALA A 14 -5.78 7.02 18.86
N VAL A 15 -7.00 7.56 18.91
CA VAL A 15 -8.15 7.00 18.20
C VAL A 15 -7.95 7.08 16.69
N PHE A 16 -7.62 8.27 16.16
CA PHE A 16 -7.37 8.45 14.72
C PHE A 16 -6.17 7.61 14.27
N GLY A 17 -5.06 7.62 15.01
CA GLY A 17 -3.89 6.81 14.70
C GLY A 17 -4.19 5.31 14.65
N TYR A 18 -5.00 4.81 15.58
CA TYR A 18 -5.42 3.40 15.58
C TYR A 18 -6.28 3.05 14.37
N VAL A 19 -7.31 3.85 14.06
CA VAL A 19 -8.18 3.60 12.89
C VAL A 19 -7.38 3.66 11.60
N THR A 20 -6.57 4.71 11.43
CA THR A 20 -5.70 4.85 10.25
C THR A 20 -4.72 3.69 10.12
N CYS A 21 -4.13 3.22 11.23
CA CYS A 21 -3.22 2.08 11.21
C CYS A 21 -3.94 0.80 10.77
N ILE A 22 -5.13 0.51 11.32
CA ILE A 22 -5.91 -0.68 10.93
C ILE A 22 -6.31 -0.62 9.46
N ASP A 23 -6.81 0.52 8.99
CA ASP A 23 -7.22 0.68 7.60
C ASP A 23 -6.02 0.54 6.66
N PHE A 24 -4.87 1.14 7.02
CA PHE A 24 -3.64 1.03 6.26
C PHE A 24 -3.17 -0.43 6.18
N MET A 25 -3.08 -1.12 7.32
CA MET A 25 -2.67 -2.52 7.37
C MET A 25 -3.61 -3.38 6.54
N ASN A 26 -4.92 -3.25 6.72
CA ASN A 26 -5.92 -4.00 5.96
C ASN A 26 -5.81 -3.76 4.45
N ASN A 27 -5.70 -2.49 4.03
CA ASN A 27 -5.52 -2.14 2.62
C ASN A 27 -4.22 -2.73 2.07
N MET A 28 -3.11 -2.66 2.82
CA MET A 28 -1.83 -3.27 2.44
C MET A 28 -2.00 -4.78 2.26
N GLY A 29 -2.64 -5.48 3.19
CA GLY A 29 -2.90 -6.92 3.10
C GLY A 29 -3.69 -7.33 1.86
N HIS A 30 -4.61 -6.48 1.41
CA HIS A 30 -5.41 -6.68 0.22
C HIS A 30 -4.80 -6.08 -1.06
N CYS A 31 -3.59 -5.52 -0.98
CA CYS A 31 -2.86 -5.12 -2.17
C CYS A 31 -2.38 -6.37 -2.92
N ASN A 32 -2.57 -6.40 -4.24
CA ASN A 32 -2.05 -7.48 -5.08
C ASN A 32 -0.55 -7.33 -5.39
N PHE A 33 0.14 -6.43 -4.68
CA PHE A 33 1.55 -6.12 -4.83
C PHE A 33 2.25 -6.34 -3.49
N GLU A 34 3.39 -7.03 -3.52
CA GLU A 34 4.24 -7.20 -2.34
C GLU A 34 5.07 -5.93 -2.12
N ILE A 35 4.63 -5.11 -1.16
CA ILE A 35 5.26 -3.82 -0.84
C ILE A 35 6.35 -4.00 0.23
N VAL A 36 6.29 -5.08 1.02
CA VAL A 36 7.26 -5.34 2.09
C VAL A 36 8.49 -6.01 1.46
N PRO A 37 9.68 -5.40 1.54
CA PRO A 37 10.85 -5.98 0.90
C PRO A 37 11.49 -7.04 1.79
N THR A 38 12.01 -8.10 1.18
CA THR A 38 12.67 -9.23 1.87
C THR A 38 13.85 -8.81 2.76
N TRP A 39 14.59 -7.75 2.37
CA TRP A 39 15.70 -7.24 3.17
C TRP A 39 15.27 -6.76 4.56
N LEU A 40 14.03 -6.31 4.71
CA LEU A 40 13.52 -5.83 5.99
C LEU A 40 13.48 -6.96 7.03
N PHE A 41 13.05 -8.15 6.59
CA PHE A 41 13.07 -9.35 7.43
C PHE A 41 14.46 -9.95 7.58
N ASN A 42 15.39 -9.69 6.66
CA ASN A 42 16.79 -10.10 6.83
C ASN A 42 17.51 -9.24 7.88
N ILE A 43 17.24 -7.93 7.93
CA ILE A 43 17.83 -7.02 8.93
C ILE A 43 17.22 -7.27 10.31
N PHE A 44 15.90 -7.46 10.39
CA PHE A 44 15.21 -7.71 11.65
C PHE A 44 14.23 -8.89 11.53
N PRO A 45 14.72 -10.15 11.63
CA PRO A 45 13.90 -11.36 11.49
C PRO A 45 12.65 -11.43 12.37
N PRO A 46 12.66 -10.96 13.63
CA PRO A 46 11.46 -10.98 14.46
C PRO A 46 10.28 -10.20 13.87
N LEU A 47 10.53 -9.22 12.99
CA LEU A 47 9.47 -8.40 12.39
C LEU A 47 8.44 -9.23 11.63
N LYS A 48 8.85 -10.33 11.00
CA LYS A 48 7.95 -11.17 10.20
C LYS A 48 6.81 -11.79 11.03
N TYR A 49 6.98 -11.85 12.36
CA TYR A 49 5.94 -12.31 13.27
C TYR A 49 5.09 -11.15 13.83
N LEU A 50 5.61 -9.92 13.81
CA LEU A 50 4.92 -8.74 14.33
C LEU A 50 4.07 -8.05 13.28
N MET A 51 4.39 -8.23 11.99
CA MET A 51 3.73 -7.58 10.87
C MET A 51 3.57 -8.56 9.72
N TYR A 52 2.33 -8.79 9.29
CA TYR A 52 2.05 -9.58 8.09
C TYR A 52 2.35 -8.82 6.79
N THR A 53 2.35 -9.57 5.69
CA THR A 53 2.55 -9.06 4.33
C THR A 53 1.32 -9.31 3.46
N PRO A 54 1.16 -8.59 2.33
CA PRO A 54 0.19 -8.92 1.30
C PRO A 54 0.21 -10.41 0.90
N SER A 55 1.40 -11.01 0.78
CA SER A 55 1.55 -12.45 0.48
C SER A 55 0.95 -13.34 1.58
N PHE A 56 1.19 -13.02 2.85
CA PHE A 56 0.63 -13.79 3.98
C PHE A 56 -0.91 -13.78 3.97
N HIS A 57 -1.52 -12.61 3.74
CA HIS A 57 -2.98 -12.45 3.76
C HIS A 57 -3.66 -12.95 2.50
N SER A 58 -3.06 -12.78 1.32
CA SER A 58 -3.56 -13.39 0.09
C SER A 58 -3.58 -14.93 0.19
N LEU A 59 -2.60 -15.52 0.89
CA LEU A 59 -2.57 -16.95 1.16
C LEU A 59 -3.72 -17.37 2.09
N HIS A 60 -4.11 -16.56 3.08
CA HIS A 60 -5.31 -16.80 3.87
C HIS A 60 -6.59 -16.83 3.01
N HIS A 61 -6.75 -15.91 2.05
CA HIS A 61 -7.91 -15.87 1.14
C HIS A 61 -7.96 -17.02 0.13
N THR A 62 -6.84 -17.70 -0.10
CA THR A 62 -6.76 -18.87 -0.99
C THR A 62 -6.76 -20.20 -0.22
N GLN A 63 -6.18 -20.22 0.98
CA GLN A 63 -6.09 -21.34 1.91
C GLN A 63 -6.73 -20.96 3.25
N PHE A 64 -8.06 -21.09 3.34
CA PHE A 64 -8.87 -20.62 4.47
C PHE A 64 -8.56 -21.27 5.83
N ARG A 65 -7.69 -22.29 5.89
CA ARG A 65 -7.36 -23.05 7.11
C ARG A 65 -6.00 -22.72 7.71
N THR A 66 -5.42 -21.61 7.28
CA THR A 66 -4.10 -21.14 7.68
C THR A 66 -4.08 -19.60 7.74
N ASN A 67 -3.07 -19.03 8.40
CA ASN A 67 -2.83 -17.59 8.47
C ASN A 67 -4.06 -16.81 9.00
N TYR A 68 -4.56 -17.18 10.17
CA TYR A 68 -5.77 -16.60 10.78
C TYR A 68 -5.59 -15.21 11.39
N SER A 69 -4.37 -14.87 11.79
CA SER A 69 -4.10 -13.56 12.39
C SER A 69 -4.33 -12.46 11.36
N LEU A 70 -5.07 -11.44 11.78
CA LEU A 70 -5.43 -10.33 10.90
C LEU A 70 -4.19 -9.52 10.50
N PHE A 71 -3.30 -9.21 11.46
CA PHE A 71 -2.13 -8.34 11.23
C PHE A 71 -0.80 -8.86 11.80
N MET A 72 -0.83 -9.80 12.74
CA MET A 72 0.32 -10.18 13.56
C MET A 72 0.54 -11.70 13.52
N PRO A 73 1.37 -12.20 12.58
CA PRO A 73 1.59 -13.64 12.35
C PRO A 73 2.12 -14.43 13.56
N PHE A 74 2.60 -13.74 14.60
CA PHE A 74 3.04 -14.34 15.86
C PHE A 74 2.04 -15.32 16.45
N TYR A 75 0.74 -15.03 16.39
CA TYR A 75 -0.27 -15.94 16.93
C TYR A 75 -0.39 -17.20 16.08
N ASP A 76 -0.36 -17.08 14.75
CA ASP A 76 -0.33 -18.26 13.88
C ASP A 76 0.93 -19.09 14.08
N TYR A 77 2.07 -18.44 14.31
CA TYR A 77 3.32 -19.12 14.62
C TYR A 77 3.20 -19.95 15.90
N PHE A 78 2.67 -19.32 16.96
CA PHE A 78 2.52 -19.97 18.26
C PHE A 78 1.52 -21.13 18.23
N TYR A 79 0.41 -20.97 17.52
CA TYR A 79 -0.64 -21.99 17.42
C TYR A 79 -0.43 -22.97 16.25
N GLY A 80 0.64 -22.84 15.48
CA GLY A 80 0.98 -23.75 14.38
C GLY A 80 0.04 -23.66 13.17
N THR A 81 -0.58 -22.50 12.94
CA THR A 81 -1.53 -22.25 11.85
C THR A 81 -0.92 -21.43 10.70
N ILE A 82 0.39 -21.18 10.71
CA ILE A 82 1.10 -20.58 9.56
C ILE A 82 1.09 -21.54 8.37
N ASP A 83 0.72 -21.01 7.20
CA ASP A 83 0.87 -21.75 5.95
C ASP A 83 2.35 -21.90 5.59
N LYS A 84 2.75 -23.12 5.22
CA LYS A 84 4.13 -23.49 4.88
C LYS A 84 4.68 -22.74 3.66
N ALA A 85 3.80 -22.30 2.76
CA ALA A 85 4.16 -21.55 1.57
C ALA A 85 4.35 -20.05 1.82
N SER A 86 4.07 -19.53 3.03
CA SER A 86 4.10 -18.08 3.32
C SER A 86 5.45 -17.44 3.00
N ASP A 87 6.55 -18.00 3.50
CA ASP A 87 7.90 -17.47 3.28
C ASP A 87 8.30 -17.59 1.78
N GLN A 88 7.99 -18.73 1.15
CA GLN A 88 8.28 -18.94 -0.28
C GLN A 88 7.49 -18.01 -1.20
N LEU A 89 6.22 -17.77 -0.91
CA LEU A 89 5.36 -16.88 -1.68
C LEU A 89 5.84 -15.43 -1.58
N HIS A 90 6.21 -14.99 -0.37
CA HIS A 90 6.79 -13.66 -0.15
C HIS A 90 8.09 -13.49 -0.94
N ASP A 91 9.02 -14.43 -0.84
CA ASP A 91 10.30 -14.38 -1.54
C ASP A 91 10.15 -14.40 -3.07
N SER A 92 9.26 -15.25 -3.59
CA SER A 92 9.02 -15.35 -5.03
C SER A 92 8.32 -14.12 -5.59
N THR A 93 7.38 -13.53 -4.85
CA THR A 93 6.69 -12.29 -5.27
C THR A 93 7.63 -11.10 -5.24
N SER A 94 8.51 -11.00 -4.24
CA SER A 94 9.52 -9.94 -4.16
C SER A 94 10.58 -10.01 -5.26
N LYS A 95 10.79 -11.19 -5.86
CA LYS A 95 11.77 -11.42 -6.95
C LYS A 95 11.12 -11.47 -8.34
N ARG A 96 9.82 -11.24 -8.43
CA ARG A 96 9.08 -11.30 -9.69
C ARG A 96 9.59 -10.21 -10.63
N GLU A 97 9.97 -10.60 -11.84
CA GLU A 97 10.32 -9.66 -12.89
C GLU A 97 9.10 -8.82 -13.29
N GLU A 98 9.33 -7.54 -13.59
CA GLU A 98 8.27 -6.66 -14.07
C GLU A 98 7.71 -7.18 -15.39
N GLU A 99 6.38 -7.29 -15.46
CA GLU A 99 5.74 -7.72 -16.69
C GLU A 99 5.73 -6.59 -17.72
N ILE A 100 6.07 -6.92 -18.96
CA ILE A 100 5.95 -6.00 -20.11
C ILE A 100 4.45 -5.76 -20.37
N PRO A 101 3.97 -4.49 -20.34
CA PRO A 101 2.58 -4.17 -20.65
C PRO A 101 2.30 -4.23 -22.15
N ASP A 102 1.08 -4.63 -22.53
CA ASP A 102 0.60 -4.49 -23.91
C ASP A 102 0.21 -3.04 -24.22
N VAL A 103 -0.26 -2.32 -23.21
CA VAL A 103 -0.65 -0.90 -23.30
C VAL A 103 -0.16 -0.15 -22.07
N ALA A 104 0.58 0.93 -22.30
CA ALA A 104 1.00 1.86 -21.26
C ALA A 104 0.26 3.20 -21.41
N HIS A 105 -0.51 3.58 -20.39
CA HIS A 105 -1.10 4.90 -20.28
C HIS A 105 -0.15 5.82 -19.51
N LEU A 106 0.34 6.86 -20.18
CA LEU A 106 1.22 7.85 -19.56
C LEU A 106 0.38 8.95 -18.91
N THR A 107 0.53 9.13 -17.60
CA THR A 107 -0.10 10.22 -16.86
C THR A 107 0.94 11.25 -16.43
N HIS A 108 0.57 12.52 -16.59
CA HIS A 108 1.41 13.67 -16.25
C HIS A 108 0.80 14.45 -15.12
N LEU A 109 1.65 14.88 -14.19
CA LEU A 109 1.25 15.79 -13.12
C LEU A 109 1.18 17.21 -13.71
N THR A 110 0.00 17.77 -13.86
CA THR A 110 -0.18 19.10 -14.48
C THR A 110 -0.13 20.23 -13.46
N THR A 111 -0.73 20.04 -12.29
CA THR A 111 -0.78 21.00 -11.20
C THR A 111 -0.33 20.34 -9.89
N PRO A 112 0.08 21.09 -8.86
CA PRO A 112 0.42 20.52 -7.56
C PRO A 112 -0.69 19.62 -6.97
N THR A 113 -1.96 19.94 -7.22
CA THR A 113 -3.12 19.17 -6.75
C THR A 113 -3.50 17.98 -7.66
N SER A 114 -2.91 17.87 -8.86
CA SER A 114 -3.20 16.76 -9.78
C SER A 114 -2.78 15.39 -9.22
N ILE A 115 -1.81 15.35 -8.29
CA ILE A 115 -1.39 14.10 -7.65
C ILE A 115 -2.53 13.38 -6.91
N TYR A 116 -3.47 14.13 -6.36
CA TYR A 116 -4.62 13.55 -5.64
C TYR A 116 -5.60 12.81 -6.55
N HIS A 117 -5.44 12.91 -7.87
CA HIS A 117 -6.22 12.18 -8.86
C HIS A 117 -5.49 10.91 -9.34
N LEU A 118 -4.28 10.63 -8.84
CA LEU A 118 -3.73 9.29 -8.91
C LEU A 118 -4.60 8.36 -8.05
N ARG A 119 -4.84 7.13 -8.54
CA ARG A 119 -5.70 6.16 -7.85
C ARG A 119 -5.18 5.78 -6.46
N LEU A 120 -3.87 5.82 -6.25
CA LEU A 120 -3.25 5.52 -4.98
C LEU A 120 -3.42 6.71 -4.01
N GLY A 121 -4.08 6.45 -2.87
CA GLY A 121 -4.32 7.44 -1.82
C GLY A 121 -5.79 7.88 -1.72
N PHE A 122 -6.27 8.65 -2.69
CA PHE A 122 -7.61 9.27 -2.62
C PHE A 122 -8.54 8.79 -3.73
N ALA A 123 -9.04 7.55 -3.60
CA ALA A 123 -9.94 6.94 -4.58
C ALA A 123 -11.15 7.83 -4.96
N TYR A 124 -11.71 8.57 -3.99
CA TYR A 124 -12.78 9.53 -4.23
C TYR A 124 -12.38 10.67 -5.18
N LEU A 125 -11.16 11.21 -5.06
CA LEU A 125 -10.70 12.27 -5.95
C LEU A 125 -10.34 11.70 -7.33
N ALA A 126 -9.67 10.55 -7.36
CA ALA A 126 -9.33 9.86 -8.60
C ALA A 126 -10.55 9.41 -9.44
N SER A 127 -11.70 9.14 -8.81
CA SER A 127 -12.93 8.77 -9.51
C SER A 127 -13.71 9.95 -10.09
N ASN A 128 -13.33 11.19 -9.76
CA ASN A 128 -14.03 12.39 -10.23
C ASN A 128 -13.17 13.17 -11.24
N PRO A 129 -13.79 13.90 -12.18
CA PRO A 129 -13.06 14.81 -13.04
C PRO A 129 -12.27 15.86 -12.23
N TYR A 130 -11.09 16.22 -12.74
CA TYR A 130 -10.24 17.22 -12.08
C TYR A 130 -10.96 18.56 -11.95
N MET A 131 -11.16 19.01 -10.71
CA MET A 131 -11.73 20.31 -10.38
C MET A 131 -10.91 20.96 -9.26
N PRO A 132 -10.62 22.27 -9.33
CA PRO A 132 -9.90 22.98 -8.27
C PRO A 132 -10.78 23.01 -7.01
N LYS A 133 -10.28 22.43 -5.92
CA LYS A 133 -10.98 22.41 -4.62
C LYS A 133 -10.14 23.15 -3.58
N TRP A 134 -10.75 24.12 -2.90
CA TRP A 134 -10.05 25.00 -1.95
C TRP A 134 -9.39 24.22 -0.81
N TYR A 135 -10.03 23.16 -0.31
CA TYR A 135 -9.53 22.38 0.83
C TYR A 135 -8.26 21.58 0.52
N LEU A 136 -7.94 21.36 -0.77
CA LEU A 136 -6.68 20.71 -1.15
C LEU A 136 -5.46 21.59 -0.83
N CYS A 137 -5.64 22.89 -0.56
CA CYS A 137 -4.57 23.74 -0.06
C CYS A 137 -4.09 23.30 1.34
N LEU A 138 -4.97 22.70 2.16
CA LEU A 138 -4.59 22.18 3.48
C LEU A 138 -3.66 20.97 3.37
N MET A 139 -3.65 20.31 2.22
CA MET A 139 -2.79 19.16 1.94
C MET A 139 -1.43 19.55 1.35
N TRP A 140 -1.07 20.84 1.37
CA TRP A 140 0.22 21.31 0.87
C TRP A 140 1.45 20.54 1.42
N PRO A 141 1.50 20.02 2.68
CA PRO A 141 2.67 19.28 3.13
C PRO A 141 2.82 17.95 2.37
N VAL A 142 1.69 17.28 2.08
CA VAL A 142 1.67 16.04 1.29
C VAL A 142 2.08 16.33 -0.14
N THR A 143 1.56 17.43 -0.73
CA THR A 143 1.96 17.87 -2.06
C THR A 143 3.46 18.21 -2.13
N ALA A 144 3.99 18.92 -1.15
CA ALA A 144 5.41 19.29 -1.12
C ALA A 144 6.29 18.04 -1.01
N TRP A 145 5.91 17.10 -0.14
CA TRP A 145 6.62 15.83 0.00
C TRP A 145 6.60 15.04 -1.31
N SER A 146 5.44 14.94 -1.96
CA SER A 146 5.34 14.24 -3.23
C SER A 146 6.17 14.91 -4.33
N MET A 147 6.20 16.24 -4.38
CA MET A 147 7.04 16.98 -5.32
C MET A 147 8.52 16.62 -5.11
N ILE A 148 8.99 16.60 -3.86
CA ILE A 148 10.37 16.20 -3.54
C ILE A 148 10.64 14.76 -4.01
N LEU A 149 9.73 13.81 -3.73
CA LEU A 149 9.87 12.42 -4.18
C LEU A 149 9.91 12.30 -5.70
N THR A 150 8.99 12.97 -6.41
CA THR A 150 8.94 12.96 -7.87
C THR A 150 10.22 13.56 -8.47
N TRP A 151 10.71 14.67 -7.91
CA TRP A 151 11.94 15.31 -8.35
C TRP A 151 13.17 14.42 -8.10
N ALA A 152 13.26 13.78 -6.93
CA ALA A 152 14.35 12.88 -6.59
C ALA A 152 14.35 11.61 -7.45
N TYR A 153 13.17 11.07 -7.80
CA TYR A 153 13.07 9.86 -8.59
C TYR A 153 13.34 10.11 -10.09
N GLY A 154 12.89 11.23 -10.64
CA GLY A 154 13.27 11.73 -11.97
C GLY A 154 12.84 10.89 -13.19
N HIS A 155 12.36 9.66 -12.98
CA HIS A 155 11.99 8.71 -14.02
C HIS A 155 10.51 8.31 -13.95
N ALA A 156 9.93 7.93 -15.09
CA ALA A 156 8.56 7.40 -15.07
C ALA A 156 8.49 6.15 -14.18
N PHE A 157 7.45 6.04 -13.36
CA PHE A 157 7.21 4.88 -12.51
C PHE A 157 5.78 4.35 -12.68
N ILE A 158 5.63 3.05 -12.46
CA ILE A 158 4.34 2.36 -12.56
C ILE A 158 3.51 2.72 -11.32
N VAL A 159 2.35 3.31 -11.53
CA VAL A 159 1.38 3.62 -10.45
C VAL A 159 0.38 2.50 -10.29
N GLU A 160 0.02 1.85 -11.39
CA GLU A 160 -1.03 0.85 -11.44
C GLU A 160 -0.77 -0.16 -12.55
N GLY A 161 -1.01 -1.43 -12.27
CA GLY A 161 -1.04 -2.50 -13.26
C GLY A 161 -2.37 -3.24 -13.18
N ASN A 162 -3.03 -3.41 -14.33
CA ASN A 162 -4.27 -4.15 -14.46
C ASN A 162 -4.13 -5.25 -15.51
N ARG A 163 -4.78 -6.38 -15.25
CA ARG A 163 -4.85 -7.49 -16.21
C ARG A 163 -6.30 -7.78 -16.56
N PHE A 164 -6.64 -7.61 -17.83
CA PHE A 164 -7.94 -7.95 -18.40
C PHE A 164 -7.76 -9.12 -19.36
N ASP A 165 -7.96 -10.33 -18.83
CA ASP A 165 -7.73 -11.60 -19.55
C ASP A 165 -6.29 -11.69 -20.12
N LYS A 166 -6.14 -11.43 -21.43
CA LYS A 166 -4.87 -11.44 -22.15
C LYS A 166 -4.20 -10.07 -22.22
N LEU A 167 -4.91 -8.98 -21.93
CA LEU A 167 -4.40 -7.61 -22.02
C LEU A 167 -3.81 -7.16 -20.69
N LYS A 168 -2.55 -6.73 -20.74
CA LYS A 168 -1.82 -6.13 -19.63
C LYS A 168 -1.77 -4.62 -19.82
N LEU A 169 -2.47 -3.90 -18.96
CA LEU A 169 -2.52 -2.44 -18.94
C LEU A 169 -1.67 -1.92 -17.78
N GLN A 170 -0.85 -0.90 -18.04
CA GLN A 170 -0.15 -0.18 -16.97
C GLN A 170 -0.39 1.32 -17.09
N THR A 171 -0.42 2.00 -15.94
CA THR A 171 -0.42 3.47 -15.87
C THR A 171 0.92 3.92 -15.32
N TRP A 172 1.65 4.71 -16.10
CA TRP A 172 2.96 5.22 -15.72
C TRP A 172 2.85 6.71 -15.39
N ALA A 173 3.23 7.09 -14.18
CA ALA A 173 3.32 8.50 -13.80
C ALA A 173 4.67 9.06 -14.21
N ILE A 174 4.64 10.15 -14.97
CA ILE A 174 5.83 10.93 -15.31
C ILE A 174 6.00 12.00 -14.22
N PRO A 175 7.08 11.94 -13.42
CA PRO A 175 7.26 12.75 -12.22
C PRO A 175 7.69 14.19 -12.54
N LYS A 176 7.04 14.83 -13.52
CA LYS A 176 7.32 16.19 -13.94
C LYS A 176 6.04 17.00 -13.88
N TYR A 177 6.05 17.98 -12.98
CA TYR A 177 5.02 19.01 -12.97
C TYR A 177 5.23 19.94 -14.16
N ASN A 178 4.15 20.25 -14.89
CA ASN A 178 4.15 21.35 -15.84
C ASN A 178 4.17 22.66 -15.04
N PHE A 179 5.30 23.36 -15.09
CA PHE A 179 5.42 24.73 -14.59
C PHE A 179 5.27 25.71 -15.76
#